data_AF-A0A495R076-F1
#
_entry.id   AF-A0A495R076-F1
#
_cell.length_a   1.000
_cell.length_b   1.000
_cell.length_c   1.000
_cell.angle_alpha   90.00
_cell.angle_beta   90.00
_cell.angle_gamma   90.00
#
_symmetry.space_group_name_H-M   'P 1'
#
loop_
_entity.id
_entity.type
_entity.pdbx_description
1 polymer ?
#
loop_
_entity_poly.entity_id
_entity_poly.type
_entity_poly.pdbx_seq_one_letter_code
_entity_poly.pdbx_strand_id
1 'polypeptide(L)'
;MESLAVFDSALGAWRRAHPELCLARAEELQDLLCASSFLDLTSRYSVELSQPEGRISRTEAWTDHIHEIISPWFHNTMDAARLAEVASEHLVRTVAPDLVEFAISRGEREQARLILERAVEIRPMYRDAFEDGREMARSGVRPDWPSAPCLGWSSVVHDLW
;
A
#
# COMPACT_ATOMS: atom_id res chain seq x y z
N MET A 1 -1.23 -21.71 -1.33
CA MET A 1 -0.98 -20.32 -0.94
C MET A 1 -0.07 -19.74 -2.03
N GLU A 2 -0.68 -19.16 -3.07
CA GLU A 2 0.00 -18.72 -4.30
C GLU A 2 0.19 -17.20 -4.28
N SER A 3 0.83 -16.70 -3.24
CA SER A 3 1.16 -15.29 -3.09
C SER A 3 2.57 -15.11 -2.57
N LEU A 4 3.22 -14.06 -3.05
CA LEU A 4 4.47 -13.54 -2.51
C LEU A 4 4.11 -12.29 -1.70
N ALA A 5 4.36 -12.35 -0.41
CA ALA A 5 3.97 -11.31 0.54
C ALA A 5 5.15 -10.89 1.41
N VAL A 6 5.12 -9.62 1.81
CA VAL A 6 6.10 -9.00 2.70
C VAL A 6 5.38 -8.72 4.01
N PHE A 7 5.96 -9.24 5.10
CA PHE A 7 5.42 -9.11 6.44
C PHE A 7 6.41 -8.39 7.36
N ASP A 8 5.89 -7.61 8.29
CA ASP A 8 6.63 -6.96 9.38
C ASP A 8 5.88 -7.15 10.70
N SER A 9 6.41 -8.01 11.56
CA SER A 9 5.79 -8.35 12.84
C SER A 9 5.80 -7.18 13.84
N ALA A 10 6.74 -6.25 13.72
CA ALA A 10 6.78 -5.07 14.58
C ALA A 10 5.71 -4.05 14.16
N LEU A 11 5.47 -3.88 12.86
CA LEU A 11 4.33 -3.12 12.37
C LEU A 11 3.01 -3.75 12.83
N GLY A 12 2.88 -5.07 12.70
CA GLY A 12 1.68 -5.77 13.17
C GLY A 12 1.46 -5.62 14.68
N ALA A 13 2.51 -5.70 15.49
CA ALA A 13 2.43 -5.43 16.92
C ALA A 13 2.01 -3.98 17.21
N TRP A 14 2.54 -3.02 16.47
CA TRP A 14 2.17 -1.61 16.58
C TRP A 14 0.68 -1.38 16.23
N ARG A 15 0.21 -1.95 15.11
CA ARG A 15 -1.21 -1.82 14.68
C ARG A 15 -2.18 -2.37 15.71
N ARG A 16 -1.86 -3.52 16.33
CA ARG A 16 -2.65 -4.10 17.42
C ARG A 16 -2.66 -3.24 18.68
N ALA A 17 -1.55 -2.55 18.98
CA ALA A 17 -1.44 -1.65 20.12
C ALA A 17 -2.14 -0.30 19.90
N HIS A 18 -2.29 0.12 18.63
CA HIS A 18 -2.81 1.43 18.23
C HIS A 18 -3.94 1.33 17.18
N PRO A 19 -5.01 0.56 17.42
CA PRO A 19 -6.06 0.34 16.43
C PRO A 19 -6.79 1.64 16.01
N GLU A 20 -6.79 2.66 16.86
CA GLU A 20 -7.33 4.00 16.60
C GLU A 20 -6.51 4.80 15.59
N LEU A 21 -5.22 4.46 15.43
CA LEU A 21 -4.29 5.09 14.50
C LEU A 21 -4.16 4.31 13.19
N CYS A 22 -4.88 3.21 13.03
CA CYS A 22 -4.72 2.30 11.90
C CYS A 22 -6.00 2.15 11.10
N LEU A 23 -5.85 1.82 9.82
CA LEU A 23 -6.94 1.47 8.91
C LEU A 23 -7.64 0.17 9.35
N ALA A 24 -8.92 0.03 9.03
CA ALA A 24 -9.67 -1.17 9.38
C ALA A 24 -9.24 -2.34 8.47
N ARG A 25 -8.61 -3.37 9.03
CA ARG A 25 -8.17 -4.57 8.31
C ARG A 25 -8.40 -5.83 9.14
N ALA A 26 -8.46 -6.98 8.48
CA ALA A 26 -8.60 -8.28 9.14
C ALA A 26 -7.38 -8.61 10.02
N GLU A 27 -7.57 -9.38 11.09
CA GLU A 27 -6.55 -9.64 12.12
C GLU A 27 -5.33 -10.37 11.55
N GLU A 28 -5.55 -11.27 10.60
CA GLU A 28 -4.51 -12.01 9.89
C GLU A 28 -3.66 -11.13 8.94
N LEU A 29 -4.08 -9.89 8.67
CA LEU A 29 -3.40 -8.96 7.76
C LEU A 29 -2.65 -7.85 8.50
N GLN A 30 -2.60 -7.88 9.82
CA GLN A 30 -1.94 -6.84 10.62
C GLN A 30 -0.45 -6.73 10.31
N ASP A 31 0.21 -7.86 10.08
CA ASP A 31 1.65 -7.90 9.81
C ASP A 31 1.96 -7.60 8.32
N LEU A 32 0.94 -7.53 7.46
CA LEU A 32 1.12 -7.40 6.01
C LEU A 32 1.52 -5.97 5.62
N LEU A 33 2.64 -5.83 4.90
CA LEU A 33 3.05 -4.58 4.24
C LEU A 33 2.55 -4.53 2.81
N CYS A 34 2.76 -5.61 2.07
CA CYS A 34 2.21 -5.77 0.73
C CYS A 34 2.12 -7.26 0.39
N ALA A 35 1.16 -7.61 -0.46
CA ALA A 35 1.11 -8.89 -1.11
C ALA A 35 0.99 -8.69 -2.62
N SER A 36 1.60 -9.61 -3.35
CA SER A 36 1.22 -9.90 -4.72
C SER A 36 0.75 -11.35 -4.72
N SER A 37 -0.53 -11.58 -4.98
CA SER A 37 -0.98 -12.94 -5.29
C SER A 37 -1.09 -13.12 -6.79
N PHE A 38 -0.80 -14.34 -7.23
CA PHE A 38 -1.04 -14.73 -8.60
C PHE A 38 -2.51 -14.50 -8.96
N LEU A 39 -3.43 -14.65 -7.99
CA LEU A 39 -4.87 -14.52 -8.19
C LEU A 39 -5.39 -13.07 -8.20
N ASP A 40 -4.80 -12.14 -7.45
CA ASP A 40 -5.24 -10.73 -7.39
C ASP A 40 -5.05 -9.99 -8.71
N LEU A 41 -4.15 -10.49 -9.56
CA LEU A 41 -3.94 -9.97 -10.92
C LEU A 41 -4.80 -10.72 -11.97
N THR A 42 -5.55 -11.77 -11.58
CA THR A 42 -6.20 -12.71 -12.53
C THR A 42 -7.67 -12.47 -12.86
N SER A 43 -8.28 -11.34 -12.48
CA SER A 43 -9.56 -11.00 -13.14
C SER A 43 -9.41 -10.70 -14.64
N ARG A 44 -8.16 -10.56 -15.15
CA ARG A 44 -7.87 -10.29 -16.57
C ARG A 44 -7.04 -11.34 -17.30
N TYR A 45 -6.38 -12.29 -16.61
CA TYR A 45 -5.22 -12.98 -17.21
C TYR A 45 -5.08 -14.49 -16.95
N SER A 46 -6.15 -15.29 -17.14
CA SER A 46 -5.98 -16.71 -17.48
C SER A 46 -5.27 -16.84 -18.84
N VAL A 47 -4.18 -17.58 -18.94
CA VAL A 47 -3.54 -17.83 -20.24
C VAL A 47 -4.32 -18.95 -20.95
N GLU A 48 -5.20 -18.57 -21.87
CA GLU A 48 -5.81 -19.53 -22.78
C GLU A 48 -4.79 -20.02 -23.80
N LEU A 49 -4.57 -21.34 -23.87
CA LEU A 49 -3.66 -21.93 -24.85
C LEU A 49 -4.11 -21.67 -26.31
N SER A 50 -5.41 -21.41 -26.51
CA SER A 50 -6.03 -20.98 -27.76
C SER A 50 -5.76 -19.52 -28.13
N GLN A 51 -5.20 -18.71 -27.23
CA GLN A 51 -4.92 -17.28 -27.46
C GLN A 51 -3.42 -17.00 -27.35
N PRO A 52 -2.60 -17.46 -28.33
CA PRO A 52 -1.14 -17.39 -28.28
C PRO A 52 -0.55 -16.01 -28.01
N GLU A 53 -1.19 -14.98 -28.54
CA GLU A 53 -0.60 -13.64 -28.70
C GLU A 53 -0.54 -12.87 -27.37
N GLY A 54 -1.35 -13.24 -26.38
CA GLY A 54 -1.37 -12.60 -25.06
C GLY A 54 -0.51 -13.30 -24.00
N ARG A 55 0.16 -14.41 -24.32
CA ARG A 55 0.79 -15.26 -23.28
C ARG A 55 2.09 -14.70 -22.73
N ILE A 56 2.96 -14.25 -23.63
CA ILE A 56 4.27 -13.69 -23.28
C ILE A 56 4.07 -12.38 -22.51
N SER A 57 3.24 -11.46 -23.04
CA SER A 57 2.96 -10.17 -22.40
C SER A 57 2.35 -10.29 -21.00
N ARG A 58 1.51 -11.30 -20.75
CA ARG A 58 0.97 -11.59 -19.41
C ARG A 58 2.05 -12.06 -18.43
N THR A 59 2.99 -12.87 -18.89
CA THR A 59 4.11 -13.37 -18.08
C THR A 59 5.12 -12.26 -17.78
N GLU A 60 5.38 -11.40 -18.76
CA GLU A 60 6.20 -10.19 -18.60
C GLU A 60 5.56 -9.23 -17.59
N ALA A 61 4.26 -8.95 -17.69
CA ALA A 61 3.55 -8.09 -16.73
C ALA A 61 3.61 -8.62 -15.28
N TRP A 62 3.56 -9.94 -15.09
CA TRP A 62 3.77 -10.55 -13.76
C TRP A 62 5.20 -10.34 -13.25
N THR A 63 6.18 -10.51 -14.13
CA THR A 63 7.60 -10.31 -13.82
C THR A 63 7.87 -8.86 -13.45
N ASP A 64 7.34 -7.90 -14.22
CA ASP A 64 7.41 -6.46 -13.95
C ASP A 64 6.77 -6.13 -12.60
N HIS A 65 5.59 -6.68 -12.30
CA HIS A 65 4.93 -6.47 -11.02
C HIS A 65 5.76 -6.97 -9.82
N ILE A 66 6.38 -8.15 -9.93
CA ILE A 66 7.31 -8.65 -8.89
C ILE A 66 8.51 -7.71 -8.75
N HIS A 67 9.08 -7.21 -9.85
CA HIS A 67 10.24 -6.33 -9.81
C HIS A 67 9.93 -4.92 -9.30
N GLU A 68 8.71 -4.42 -9.51
CA GLU A 68 8.32 -3.05 -9.17
C GLU A 68 7.69 -2.90 -7.79
N ILE A 69 7.04 -3.95 -7.27
CA ILE A 69 6.39 -3.96 -5.95
C ILE A 69 7.16 -4.80 -4.95
N ILE A 70 7.34 -6.09 -5.23
CA ILE A 70 7.83 -7.01 -4.20
C ILE A 70 9.34 -6.90 -4.03
N SER A 71 10.09 -6.90 -5.12
CA SER A 71 11.55 -6.87 -5.08
C SER A 71 12.11 -5.65 -4.34
N PRO A 72 11.57 -4.41 -4.46
CA PRO A 72 12.08 -3.27 -3.71
C PRO A 72 11.94 -3.43 -2.19
N TRP A 73 10.89 -4.09 -1.70
CA TRP A 73 10.78 -4.42 -0.27
C TRP A 73 11.88 -5.38 0.20
N PHE A 74 12.19 -6.40 -0.62
CA PHE A 74 13.24 -7.39 -0.31
C PHE A 74 14.67 -6.85 -0.49
N HIS A 75 14.90 -6.04 -1.52
CA HIS A 75 16.24 -5.50 -1.82
C HIS A 75 16.62 -4.34 -0.91
N ASN A 76 15.65 -3.51 -0.50
CA ASN A 76 15.95 -2.30 0.24
C ASN A 76 15.67 -2.39 1.74
N THR A 77 15.06 -3.47 2.26
CA THR A 77 14.62 -3.59 3.68
C THR A 77 14.24 -2.21 4.22
N MET A 78 13.25 -1.60 3.56
CA MET A 78 13.06 -0.15 3.48
C MET A 78 13.39 0.57 4.79
N ASP A 79 14.49 1.33 4.80
CA ASP A 79 14.82 2.23 5.89
C ASP A 79 13.71 3.27 6.01
N ALA A 80 12.93 3.19 7.10
CA ALA A 80 11.80 4.08 7.32
C ALA A 80 12.24 5.55 7.28
N ALA A 81 13.46 5.88 7.72
CA ALA A 81 14.00 7.23 7.73
C ALA A 81 14.29 7.79 6.32
N ARG A 82 14.33 6.94 5.31
CA ARG A 82 14.55 7.29 3.89
C ARG A 82 13.41 6.84 2.99
N LEU A 83 12.30 6.38 3.55
CA LEU A 83 11.18 5.75 2.86
C LEU A 83 10.72 6.57 1.64
N ALA A 84 10.56 7.89 1.78
CA ALA A 84 10.11 8.75 0.70
C ALA A 84 11.14 8.95 -0.42
N GLU A 85 12.43 8.71 -0.15
CA GLU A 85 13.49 8.74 -1.17
C GLU A 85 13.52 7.42 -1.96
N VAL A 86 13.43 6.29 -1.25
CA VAL A 86 13.70 4.96 -1.83
C VAL A 86 12.46 4.24 -2.38
N ALA A 87 11.25 4.66 -1.98
CA ALA A 87 10.01 4.07 -2.49
C ALA A 87 9.84 4.39 -3.99
N SER A 88 9.71 3.34 -4.81
CA SER A 88 9.41 3.47 -6.23
C SER A 88 8.04 4.12 -6.45
N GLU A 89 7.84 4.77 -7.60
CA GLU A 89 6.53 5.33 -7.96
C GLU A 89 5.44 4.25 -7.92
N HIS A 90 5.74 3.04 -8.39
CA HIS A 90 4.80 1.93 -8.37
C HIS A 90 4.37 1.56 -6.95
N LEU A 91 5.31 1.47 -6.00
CA LEU A 91 4.99 1.20 -4.60
C LEU A 91 4.11 2.28 -3.97
N VAL A 92 4.48 3.56 -4.18
CA VAL A 92 3.65 4.67 -3.70
C VAL A 92 2.26 4.59 -4.32
N ARG A 93 2.18 4.22 -5.60
CA ARG A 93 0.93 4.08 -6.30
C ARG A 93 0.08 2.94 -5.72
N THR A 94 0.64 1.80 -5.34
CA THR A 94 -0.17 0.62 -4.98
C THR A 94 -0.41 0.45 -3.48
N VAL A 95 0.54 0.84 -2.64
CA VAL A 95 0.54 0.52 -1.20
C VAL A 95 0.86 1.72 -0.31
N ALA A 96 0.65 2.96 -0.78
CA ALA A 96 0.93 4.16 0.03
C ALA A 96 0.30 4.17 1.42
N PRO A 97 -0.95 3.70 1.67
CA PRO A 97 -1.48 3.66 3.03
C PRO A 97 -0.63 2.79 3.98
N ASP A 98 -0.13 1.65 3.49
CA ASP A 98 0.74 0.75 4.26
C ASP A 98 2.14 1.35 4.46
N LEU A 99 2.66 2.09 3.48
CA LEU A 99 3.91 2.84 3.62
C LEU A 99 3.79 3.93 4.71
N VAL A 100 2.66 4.64 4.75
CA VAL A 100 2.38 5.67 5.77
C VAL A 100 2.35 5.06 7.16
N GLU A 101 1.54 4.00 7.39
CA GLU A 101 1.50 3.32 8.68
C GLU A 101 2.87 2.73 9.08
N PHE A 102 3.62 2.19 8.12
CA PHE A 102 4.98 1.72 8.36
C PHE A 102 5.89 2.84 8.88
N ALA A 103 5.96 3.99 8.20
CA ALA A 103 6.76 5.12 8.66
C ALA A 103 6.32 5.62 10.04
N ILE A 104 5.01 5.78 10.27
CA ILE A 104 4.47 6.22 11.56
C ILE A 104 4.84 5.24 12.68
N SER A 105 4.74 3.93 12.44
CA SER A 105 5.12 2.91 13.41
C SER A 105 6.60 2.96 13.82
N ARG A 106 7.45 3.55 12.97
CA ARG A 106 8.89 3.75 13.23
C ARG A 106 9.22 5.15 13.76
N GLY A 107 8.23 6.03 13.92
CA GLY A 107 8.42 7.41 14.35
C GLY A 107 8.81 8.38 13.23
N GLU A 108 8.79 7.93 11.97
CA GLU A 108 9.26 8.66 10.80
C GLU A 108 8.14 9.51 10.16
N ARG A 109 7.55 10.40 10.96
CA ARG A 109 6.38 11.20 10.57
C ARG A 109 6.59 12.01 9.28
N GLU A 110 7.78 12.59 9.13
CA GLU A 110 8.11 13.37 7.95
C GLU A 110 8.13 12.52 6.67
N GLN A 111 8.63 11.29 6.76
CA GLN A 111 8.64 10.36 5.65
C GLN A 111 7.22 9.92 5.28
N ALA A 112 6.35 9.72 6.27
CA ALA A 112 4.92 9.47 6.05
C ALA A 112 4.24 10.63 5.30
N ARG A 113 4.50 11.88 5.71
CA ARG A 113 3.99 13.10 5.03
C ARG A 113 4.43 13.14 3.56
N LEU A 114 5.71 12.93 3.30
CA LEU A 114 6.27 12.94 1.94
C LEU A 114 5.70 11.83 1.04
N ILE A 115 5.50 10.62 1.58
CA ILE A 115 4.85 9.53 0.83
C ILE A 115 3.42 9.92 0.44
N LEU A 116 2.69 10.53 1.38
CA LEU A 116 1.32 10.95 1.17
C LEU A 116 1.22 12.03 0.08
N GLU A 117 2.08 13.04 0.12
CA GLU A 117 2.19 14.07 -0.92
C GLU A 117 2.48 13.47 -2.29
N ARG A 118 3.50 12.60 -2.38
CA ARG A 118 3.82 11.87 -3.62
C ARG A 118 2.63 11.06 -4.13
N ALA A 119 1.89 10.38 -3.26
CA ALA A 119 0.75 9.56 -3.67
C ALA A 119 -0.39 10.38 -4.28
N VAL A 120 -0.68 11.56 -3.71
CA VAL A 120 -1.70 12.49 -4.23
C VAL A 120 -1.26 13.08 -5.59
N GLU A 121 0.02 13.38 -5.77
CA GLU A 121 0.57 13.87 -7.03
C GLU A 121 0.52 12.83 -8.15
N ILE A 122 0.86 11.58 -7.86
CA ILE A 122 0.86 10.47 -8.85
C ILE A 122 -0.56 10.13 -9.29
N ARG A 123 -1.56 10.30 -8.40
CA ARG A 123 -2.95 9.93 -8.69
C ARG A 123 -3.93 11.09 -8.46
N PRO A 124 -3.89 12.16 -9.29
CA PRO A 124 -4.78 13.31 -9.13
C PRO A 124 -6.26 12.95 -9.21
N MET A 125 -6.60 11.87 -9.93
CA MET A 125 -7.95 11.34 -10.06
C MET A 125 -8.55 10.80 -8.75
N TYR A 126 -7.74 10.64 -7.69
CA TYR A 126 -8.22 10.24 -6.37
C TYR A 126 -8.33 11.40 -5.38
N ARG A 127 -8.26 12.66 -5.85
CA ARG A 127 -8.48 13.82 -5.00
C ARG A 127 -9.82 13.78 -4.28
N ASP A 128 -10.89 13.37 -4.96
CA ASP A 128 -12.22 13.27 -4.34
C ASP A 128 -12.24 12.21 -3.23
N ALA A 129 -11.71 11.01 -3.51
CA ALA A 129 -11.58 9.95 -2.52
C ALA A 129 -10.67 10.35 -1.34
N PHE A 130 -9.64 11.17 -1.60
CA PHE A 130 -8.79 11.72 -0.56
C PHE A 130 -9.58 12.67 0.36
N GLU A 131 -10.35 13.61 -0.18
CA GLU A 131 -11.19 14.47 0.66
C GLU A 131 -12.29 13.69 1.40
N ASP A 132 -12.90 12.68 0.77
CA ASP A 132 -13.85 11.78 1.42
C ASP A 132 -13.20 11.09 2.63
N GLY A 133 -11.98 10.59 2.48
CA GLY A 133 -11.21 9.98 3.57
C GLY A 133 -10.94 10.93 4.73
N ARG A 134 -10.63 12.20 4.43
CA ARG A 134 -10.44 13.24 5.46
C ARG A 134 -11.73 13.49 6.22
N GLU A 135 -12.85 13.55 5.52
CA GLU A 135 -14.16 13.75 6.14
C GLU A 135 -14.59 12.57 7.01
N MET A 136 -14.31 11.34 6.55
CA MET A 136 -14.48 10.13 7.36
C MET A 136 -13.71 10.24 8.68
N ALA A 137 -12.43 10.62 8.64
CA ALA A 137 -11.60 10.77 9.84
C ALA A 137 -12.16 11.82 10.80
N ARG A 138 -12.56 12.99 10.31
CA ARG A 138 -13.18 14.06 11.12
C ARG A 138 -14.49 13.62 11.76
N SER A 139 -15.24 12.76 11.08
CA SER A 139 -16.50 12.19 11.55
C SER A 139 -16.31 10.96 12.47
N GLY A 140 -15.07 10.55 12.74
CA GLY A 140 -14.76 9.36 13.54
C GLY A 140 -15.06 8.03 12.83
N VAL A 141 -15.22 8.05 11.51
CA VAL A 141 -15.43 6.87 10.68
C VAL A 141 -14.09 6.38 10.13
N ARG A 142 -13.84 5.07 10.20
CA ARG A 142 -12.63 4.44 9.71
C ARG A 142 -12.92 3.67 8.42
N PRO A 143 -12.14 3.86 7.33
CA PRO A 143 -12.33 3.12 6.09
C PRO A 143 -11.81 1.69 6.19
N ASP A 144 -12.46 0.79 5.45
CA ASP A 144 -11.99 -0.57 5.22
C ASP A 144 -10.75 -0.56 4.32
N TRP A 145 -9.74 -1.35 4.67
CA TRP A 145 -8.54 -1.53 3.86
C TRP A 145 -8.66 -2.79 2.98
N PRO A 146 -8.18 -2.74 1.72
CA PRO A 146 -7.70 -1.56 1.01
C PRO A 146 -8.86 -0.79 0.34
N SER A 147 -8.95 0.53 0.52
CA SER A 147 -9.90 1.39 -0.22
C SER A 147 -9.30 2.75 -0.56
N ALA A 148 -9.87 3.43 -1.56
CA ALA A 148 -9.38 4.72 -2.03
C ALA A 148 -9.33 5.82 -0.94
N PRO A 149 -10.30 5.90 0.00
CA PRO A 149 -10.29 6.89 1.08
C PRO A 149 -9.18 6.73 2.13
N CYS A 150 -8.46 5.59 2.16
CA CYS A 150 -7.47 5.31 3.20
C CYS A 150 -6.38 6.39 3.34
N LEU A 151 -5.91 6.97 2.24
CA LEU A 151 -4.87 8.02 2.29
C LEU A 151 -5.38 9.32 2.91
N GLY A 152 -6.59 9.74 2.54
CA GLY A 152 -7.22 10.91 3.11
C GLY A 152 -7.44 10.76 4.61
N TRP A 153 -7.94 9.60 5.02
CA TRP A 153 -8.12 9.28 6.43
C TRP A 153 -6.82 9.33 7.22
N SER A 154 -5.77 8.68 6.68
CA SER A 154 -4.44 8.64 7.30
C SER A 154 -3.83 10.05 7.43
N SER A 155 -4.11 10.96 6.48
CA SER A 155 -3.63 12.35 6.54
C SER A 155 -4.13 13.09 7.77
N VAL A 156 -5.38 12.84 8.19
CA VAL A 156 -6.00 13.52 9.33
C VAL A 156 -5.64 12.84 10.64
N VAL A 157 -5.73 11.51 10.70
CA VAL A 157 -5.47 10.75 11.94
C VAL A 157 -4.03 10.88 12.40
N HIS A 158 -3.10 11.01 11.45
CA HIS A 158 -1.68 11.22 11.75
C HIS A 158 -1.26 12.69 11.66
N ASP A 159 -2.19 13.63 11.40
CA ASP A 159 -1.91 15.07 11.29
C ASP A 159 -0.75 15.38 10.32
N LEU A 160 -0.85 14.80 9.12
CA LEU A 160 0.11 14.93 8.03
C LEU A 160 -0.32 15.99 7.01
N TRP A 161 -1.59 16.45 7.03
CA TRP A 161 -2.14 17.48 6.12
C TRP A 161 -3.36 18.26 6.66
#